data_AF-A0A4Y7ILL4-F1
#
_entry.id   AF-A0A4Y7ILL4-F1
#
_cell.length_a   1.000
_cell.length_b   1.000
_cell.length_c   1.000
_cell.angle_alpha   90.00
_cell.angle_beta   90.00
_cell.angle_gamma   90.00
#
_symmetry.space_group_name_H-M   'P 1'
#
loop_
_entity.id
_entity.type
_entity.pdbx_description
1 polymer ?
#
loop_
_entity_poly.entity_id
_entity_poly.type
_entity_poly.pdbx_seq_one_letter_code
_entity_poly.pdbx_strand_id
1 'polypeptide(L)'
;MASSYFYSSIIQFLVLLVFVSHLPSTSSHAAGIVFDLGRDSSTLQYWIKLNQGTPLTSIKLVLDLGGKFPWLQCHKGSSSSFRRIKCTASPCGMVSNTTCIPRKPCSIYPSNPVTQSVGNGELAIDLVTVKSNPDSNGVPVVSPHRYAFGCATTSNFLSGLFEGAEGVAGLGRSSYLSLVTQFAINYRLPRIFALELSGGFSNNVYFGGGPYIHPDFSSESNINRVLEYTPLLINPKSSEDYFVDLKSMQIHGKTVPIDTKFLSINKVTGIGGTKIDIQTPYTTLETSIYNAVIKVYTEWAKSENITVVAAVSPFTSCYKSSTLPSWLESGFPISPPSLSFVFPKNQWNVAWWDLFKVNDAVHCVAFVDGGLKPLTSIVIGAAQIGFLEFDISRSRLGFMQPNYMSGF
;
A
#
# COMPACT_ATOMS: atom_id res chain seq x y z
N MET A 1 -29.89 59.20 50.53
CA MET A 1 -30.88 59.94 49.71
C MET A 1 -30.13 60.79 48.71
N ALA A 2 -30.54 60.73 47.44
CA ALA A 2 -30.18 61.60 46.28
C ALA A 2 -28.68 61.71 45.92
N SER A 3 -28.18 61.16 44.80
CA SER A 3 -28.44 61.40 43.37
C SER A 3 -27.44 62.41 42.76
N SER A 4 -27.01 62.06 41.54
CA SER A 4 -26.50 62.89 40.44
C SER A 4 -25.00 63.23 40.39
N TYR A 5 -24.33 63.26 39.24
CA TYR A 5 -24.45 62.66 37.89
C TYR A 5 -23.22 63.24 37.11
N PHE A 6 -22.83 62.58 36.00
CA PHE A 6 -21.98 63.09 34.91
C PHE A 6 -20.48 63.30 35.17
N TYR A 7 -19.65 62.41 34.62
CA TYR A 7 -18.72 62.69 33.52
C TYR A 7 -18.01 61.39 33.15
N SER A 8 -18.58 60.65 32.19
CA SER A 8 -17.83 59.61 31.45
C SER A 8 -18.43 59.48 30.06
N SER A 9 -18.21 60.52 29.26
CA SER A 9 -18.22 60.42 27.81
C SER A 9 -16.79 60.63 27.35
N ILE A 10 -16.36 59.82 26.38
CA ILE A 10 -15.02 59.72 25.75
C ILE A 10 -14.32 58.39 26.08
N ILE A 11 -14.98 57.24 25.91
CA ILE A 11 -14.37 56.01 25.34
C ILE A 11 -15.50 55.24 24.64
N GLN A 12 -16.03 55.80 23.55
CA GLN A 12 -17.07 55.14 22.77
C GLN A 12 -16.76 55.32 21.29
N PHE A 13 -15.62 54.80 20.85
CA PHE A 13 -15.32 54.46 19.45
C PHE A 13 -14.03 53.63 19.44
N LEU A 14 -14.01 52.51 18.71
CA LEU A 14 -12.93 51.48 18.62
C LEU A 14 -13.09 50.21 19.47
N VAL A 15 -14.30 49.68 19.55
CA VAL A 15 -14.47 48.22 19.47
C VAL A 15 -15.15 47.94 18.13
N LEU A 16 -14.37 48.07 17.06
CA LEU A 16 -14.68 47.40 15.80
C LEU A 16 -14.62 45.91 16.11
N LEU A 17 -15.80 45.34 16.35
CA LEU A 17 -16.05 43.91 16.25
C LEU A 17 -15.59 43.49 14.85
N VAL A 18 -14.33 43.07 14.75
CA VAL A 18 -13.87 42.25 13.65
C VAL A 18 -14.50 40.87 13.88
N PHE A 19 -15.79 40.77 13.57
CA PHE A 19 -16.35 39.51 13.12
C PHE A 19 -15.63 39.20 11.81
N VAL A 20 -14.46 38.55 11.93
CA VAL A 20 -13.99 37.69 10.86
C VAL A 20 -15.07 36.61 10.80
N SER A 21 -16.07 36.81 9.96
CA SER A 21 -16.80 35.72 9.38
C SER A 21 -15.75 34.83 8.73
N HIS A 22 -15.32 33.80 9.46
CA HIS A 22 -14.70 32.64 8.86
C HIS A 22 -15.76 32.05 7.93
N LEU A 23 -15.84 32.57 6.70
CA LEU A 23 -16.34 31.77 5.60
C LEU A 23 -15.51 30.50 5.65
N PRO A 24 -16.12 29.30 5.77
CA PRO A 24 -15.36 28.08 5.56
C PRO A 24 -14.72 28.24 4.18
N SER A 25 -13.40 28.24 4.13
CA SER A 25 -12.70 28.13 2.87
C SER A 25 -13.10 26.77 2.30
N THR A 26 -14.13 26.74 1.48
CA THR A 26 -14.42 25.61 0.61
C THR A 26 -13.35 25.61 -0.48
N SER A 27 -12.11 25.33 -0.07
CA SER A 27 -11.14 24.73 -0.97
C SER A 27 -11.78 23.40 -1.36
N SER A 28 -12.51 23.41 -2.47
CA SER A 28 -13.15 22.22 -3.00
C SER A 28 -12.03 21.33 -3.54
N HIS A 29 -11.40 20.57 -2.65
CA HIS A 29 -10.37 19.62 -3.02
C HIS A 29 -10.97 18.60 -3.99
N ALA A 30 -10.20 18.21 -5.01
CA ALA A 30 -10.61 17.16 -5.93
C ALA A 30 -10.83 15.87 -5.13
N ALA A 31 -11.87 15.12 -5.49
CA ALA A 31 -12.11 13.81 -4.93
C ALA A 31 -10.91 12.89 -5.22
N GLY A 32 -10.60 11.99 -4.29
CA GLY A 32 -9.64 10.93 -4.55
C GLY A 32 -10.09 10.03 -5.71
N ILE A 33 -9.27 9.03 -6.05
CA ILE A 33 -9.56 8.01 -7.05
C ILE A 33 -9.64 6.66 -6.35
N VAL A 34 -10.54 5.78 -6.78
CA VAL A 34 -10.65 4.42 -6.26
C VAL A 34 -10.64 3.40 -7.39
N PHE A 35 -9.98 2.26 -7.13
CA PHE A 35 -10.08 1.05 -7.95
C PHE A 35 -10.39 -0.14 -7.06
N ASP A 36 -11.31 -0.99 -7.52
CA ASP A 36 -11.49 -2.32 -6.97
C ASP A 36 -10.23 -3.15 -7.25
N LEU A 37 -9.74 -3.84 -6.23
CA LEU A 37 -8.64 -4.78 -6.33
C LEU A 37 -9.18 -6.19 -6.57
N GLY A 38 -8.80 -6.77 -7.69
CA GLY A 38 -8.89 -8.21 -7.86
C GLY A 38 -7.70 -8.90 -7.19
N ARG A 39 -7.93 -10.12 -6.71
CA ARG A 39 -6.88 -11.02 -6.27
C ARG A 39 -7.00 -12.33 -7.05
N ASP A 40 -5.93 -12.73 -7.70
CA ASP A 40 -5.89 -14.01 -8.40
C ASP A 40 -5.71 -15.16 -7.39
N SER A 41 -6.49 -16.24 -7.53
CA SER A 41 -6.46 -17.34 -6.56
C SER A 41 -5.25 -18.27 -6.71
N SER A 42 -4.62 -18.31 -7.88
CA SER A 42 -3.49 -19.20 -8.17
C SER A 42 -2.16 -18.56 -7.79
N THR A 43 -1.95 -17.32 -8.22
CA THR A 43 -0.71 -16.55 -8.00
C THR A 43 -0.77 -15.69 -6.75
N LEU A 44 -1.96 -15.48 -6.19
CA LEU A 44 -2.22 -14.59 -5.05
C LEU A 44 -1.89 -13.11 -5.32
N GLN A 45 -1.64 -12.74 -6.57
CA GLN A 45 -1.32 -11.38 -7.01
C GLN A 45 -2.55 -10.48 -6.97
N TYR A 46 -2.33 -9.23 -6.56
CA TYR A 46 -3.34 -8.19 -6.60
C TYR A 46 -3.25 -7.41 -7.91
N TRP A 47 -4.41 -7.06 -8.47
CA TRP A 47 -4.49 -6.34 -9.73
C TRP A 47 -5.63 -5.33 -9.75
N ILE A 48 -5.52 -4.32 -10.61
CA ILE A 48 -6.57 -3.35 -10.91
C ILE A 48 -7.06 -3.50 -12.36
N LYS A 49 -8.31 -3.13 -12.61
CA LYS A 49 -8.83 -2.87 -13.97
C LYS A 49 -8.67 -1.40 -14.29
N LEU A 50 -7.91 -1.10 -15.34
CA LEU A 50 -7.72 0.25 -15.86
C LEU A 50 -8.43 0.38 -17.20
N ASN A 51 -9.23 1.42 -17.40
CA ASN A 51 -9.86 1.65 -18.70
C ASN A 51 -8.99 2.61 -19.52
N GLN A 52 -8.49 2.16 -20.67
CA GLN A 52 -7.51 2.85 -21.49
C GLN A 52 -7.89 2.86 -22.98
N GLY A 53 -7.52 3.93 -23.69
CA GLY A 53 -7.54 4.00 -25.14
C GLY A 53 -8.81 4.58 -25.77
N THR A 54 -8.81 4.64 -27.11
CA THR A 54 -9.98 5.03 -27.93
C THR A 54 -10.13 4.08 -29.13
N PRO A 55 -11.12 3.18 -29.17
CA PRO A 55 -12.19 3.02 -28.18
C PRO A 55 -11.65 2.57 -26.81
N LEU A 56 -12.42 2.83 -25.77
CA LEU A 56 -12.03 2.53 -24.40
C LEU A 56 -12.05 1.01 -24.17
N THR A 57 -10.92 0.46 -23.73
CA THR A 57 -10.76 -0.96 -23.41
C THR A 57 -10.33 -1.13 -21.95
N SER A 58 -10.86 -2.15 -21.27
CA SER A 58 -10.45 -2.47 -19.90
C SER A 58 -9.26 -3.41 -19.92
N ILE A 59 -8.17 -3.02 -19.26
CA ILE A 59 -6.95 -3.81 -19.12
C ILE A 59 -6.69 -4.16 -17.66
N LYS A 60 -6.16 -5.36 -17.41
CA LYS A 60 -5.83 -5.80 -16.05
C LYS A 60 -4.34 -5.65 -15.77
N LEU A 61 -4.01 -4.94 -14.69
CA LEU A 61 -2.63 -4.63 -14.30
C LEU A 61 -2.34 -5.13 -12.91
N VAL A 62 -1.31 -5.96 -12.78
CA VAL A 62 -0.79 -6.41 -11.48
C VAL A 62 -0.18 -5.22 -10.73
N LEU A 63 -0.49 -5.06 -9.45
CA LEU A 63 0.05 -3.97 -8.64
C LEU A 63 1.48 -4.25 -8.20
N ASP A 64 2.42 -3.36 -8.50
CA ASP A 64 3.80 -3.44 -8.04
C ASP A 64 4.15 -2.20 -7.23
N LEU A 65 4.32 -2.34 -5.91
CA LEU A 65 4.63 -1.20 -5.04
C LEU A 65 5.99 -0.59 -5.39
N GLY A 66 6.99 -1.40 -5.72
CA GLY A 66 8.33 -0.95 -6.11
C GLY A 66 8.45 -0.51 -7.57
N GLY A 67 7.37 -0.63 -8.35
CA GLY A 67 7.41 -0.42 -9.79
C GLY A 67 7.57 1.04 -10.18
N LYS A 68 8.62 1.37 -10.94
CA LYS A 68 8.92 2.74 -11.38
C LYS A 68 7.83 3.38 -12.24
N PHE A 69 7.10 2.61 -13.03
CA PHE A 69 6.08 3.10 -13.93
C PHE A 69 5.15 1.97 -14.33
N PRO A 70 3.88 2.25 -14.70
CA PRO A 70 3.03 1.25 -15.30
C PRO A 70 3.63 0.81 -16.64
N TRP A 71 3.53 -0.47 -16.97
CA TRP A 71 3.93 -1.00 -18.27
C TRP A 71 2.98 -2.09 -18.75
N LEU A 72 2.87 -2.25 -20.07
CA LEU A 72 2.00 -3.20 -20.76
C LEU A 72 2.81 -4.03 -21.74
N GLN A 73 2.41 -5.27 -21.97
CA GLN A 73 2.81 -6.01 -23.17
C GLN A 73 2.05 -5.42 -24.36
N CYS A 74 2.70 -4.54 -25.11
CA CYS A 74 2.06 -3.93 -26.26
C CYS A 74 2.08 -4.86 -27.46
N HIS A 75 0.90 -5.06 -28.06
CA HIS A 75 0.80 -5.52 -29.44
C HIS A 75 0.50 -4.33 -30.36
N LYS A 76 0.79 -4.45 -31.66
CA LYS A 76 0.54 -3.36 -32.62
C LYS A 76 -0.98 -3.10 -32.74
N GLY A 77 -1.42 -1.99 -32.13
CA GLY A 77 -2.56 -1.18 -32.56
C GLY A 77 -3.96 -1.66 -32.18
N SER A 78 -4.65 -0.84 -31.37
CA SER A 78 -6.12 -0.75 -31.36
C SER A 78 -6.64 0.63 -30.94
N SER A 79 -5.84 1.40 -30.18
CA SER A 79 -6.22 2.74 -29.70
C SER A 79 -5.77 3.87 -30.64
N SER A 80 -6.73 4.70 -31.06
CA SER A 80 -6.50 5.91 -31.86
C SER A 80 -5.93 7.08 -31.05
N SER A 81 -5.98 7.03 -29.71
CA SER A 81 -5.41 8.03 -28.80
C SER A 81 -3.97 7.70 -28.34
N PHE A 82 -3.50 6.48 -28.65
CA PHE A 82 -2.13 6.02 -28.36
C PHE A 82 -1.08 6.82 -29.11
N ARG A 83 -0.04 7.27 -28.42
CA ARG A 83 1.12 7.95 -29.02
C ARG A 83 2.40 7.44 -28.38
N ARG A 84 3.45 7.24 -29.19
CA ARG A 84 4.80 7.02 -28.68
C ARG A 84 5.39 8.36 -28.22
N ILE A 85 6.00 8.37 -27.04
CA ILE A 85 6.70 9.55 -26.55
C ILE A 85 8.07 9.61 -27.23
N LYS A 86 8.36 10.74 -27.88
CA LYS A 86 9.65 10.98 -28.53
C LYS A 86 10.74 11.27 -27.49
N CYS A 87 11.98 10.95 -27.82
CA CYS A 87 13.15 11.23 -26.99
C CYS A 87 13.28 12.68 -26.48
N THR A 88 12.86 13.66 -27.28
CA THR A 88 12.96 15.08 -26.94
C THR A 88 11.84 15.59 -26.01
N ALA A 89 10.87 14.74 -25.66
CA ALA A 89 9.74 15.13 -24.82
C ALA A 89 10.11 15.05 -23.34
N SER A 90 9.57 15.98 -22.53
CA SER A 90 9.85 16.07 -21.09
C SER A 90 9.67 14.74 -20.33
N PRO A 91 8.62 13.92 -20.56
CA PRO A 91 8.48 12.66 -19.84
C PRO A 91 9.63 11.67 -20.08
N CYS A 92 10.31 11.75 -21.22
CA CYS A 92 11.47 10.90 -21.51
C CYS A 92 12.70 11.31 -20.70
N GLY A 93 12.91 12.62 -20.51
CA GLY A 93 14.01 13.12 -19.67
C GLY A 93 13.87 12.76 -18.19
N MET A 94 12.69 12.32 -17.76
CA MET A 94 12.41 11.88 -16.40
C MET A 94 12.69 10.39 -16.17
N VAL A 95 13.02 9.63 -17.23
CA VAL A 95 13.39 8.21 -17.11
C VAL A 95 14.90 8.09 -16.88
N SER A 96 15.30 7.38 -15.83
CA SER A 96 16.70 7.01 -15.59
C SER A 96 17.19 5.99 -16.64
N ASN A 97 18.43 6.12 -17.12
CA ASN A 97 19.09 5.17 -18.03
C ASN A 97 18.39 4.99 -19.39
N THR A 98 18.13 6.07 -20.12
CA THR A 98 17.65 6.00 -21.50
C THR A 98 18.77 6.20 -22.51
N THR A 99 18.88 5.30 -23.49
CA THR A 99 19.65 5.57 -24.71
C THR A 99 18.74 6.31 -25.68
N CYS A 100 18.92 7.63 -25.79
CA CYS A 100 18.01 8.45 -26.61
C CYS A 100 18.65 8.93 -27.91
N ILE A 101 18.04 8.55 -29.03
CA ILE A 101 18.34 9.11 -30.35
C ILE A 101 17.26 10.16 -30.68
N PRO A 102 17.62 11.40 -31.05
CA PRO A 102 16.65 12.42 -31.42
C PRO A 102 15.64 11.92 -32.47
N ARG A 103 14.37 12.27 -32.31
CA ARG A 103 13.22 11.86 -33.15
C ARG A 103 12.83 10.37 -33.09
N LYS A 104 13.55 9.52 -32.37
CA LYS A 104 13.12 8.14 -32.08
C LYS A 104 12.19 8.11 -30.84
N PRO A 105 11.40 7.03 -30.68
CA PRO A 105 10.70 6.76 -29.43
C PRO A 105 11.68 6.71 -28.25
N CYS A 106 11.22 7.13 -27.08
CA CYS A 106 11.98 7.05 -25.85
C CYS A 106 12.13 5.59 -25.42
N SER A 107 13.34 5.03 -25.52
CA SER A 107 13.63 3.67 -25.06
C SER A 107 13.65 3.61 -23.54
N ILE A 108 13.03 2.57 -23.00
CA ILE A 108 12.93 2.31 -21.55
C ILE A 108 13.15 0.83 -21.25
N TYR A 109 13.33 0.52 -19.98
CA TYR A 109 13.59 -0.83 -19.50
C TYR A 109 12.58 -1.22 -18.41
N PRO A 110 11.36 -1.65 -18.76
CA PRO A 110 10.43 -2.21 -17.79
C PRO A 110 11.04 -3.44 -17.11
N SER A 111 10.67 -3.65 -15.84
CA SER A 111 11.05 -4.82 -15.05
C SER A 111 9.80 -5.62 -14.71
N ASN A 112 9.85 -6.92 -14.89
CA ASN A 112 8.81 -7.82 -14.41
C ASN A 112 9.03 -8.07 -12.91
N PRO A 113 8.06 -7.77 -12.03
CA PRO A 113 8.25 -7.86 -10.58
C PRO A 113 8.33 -9.31 -10.07
N VAL A 114 7.85 -10.28 -10.83
CA VAL A 114 7.82 -11.70 -10.45
C VAL A 114 9.09 -12.41 -10.91
N THR A 115 9.41 -12.31 -12.20
CA THR A 115 10.58 -12.98 -12.79
C THR A 115 11.87 -12.18 -12.63
N GLN A 116 11.77 -10.92 -12.22
CA GLN A 116 12.89 -9.95 -12.15
C GLN A 116 13.58 -9.72 -13.51
N SER A 117 12.95 -10.16 -14.60
CA SER A 117 13.48 -9.95 -15.95
C SER A 117 13.31 -8.49 -16.35
N VAL A 118 14.34 -7.94 -16.99
CA VAL A 118 14.34 -6.58 -17.52
C VAL A 118 14.24 -6.66 -19.04
N GLY A 119 13.21 -6.04 -19.59
CA GLY A 119 12.89 -6.06 -21.02
C GLY A 119 13.19 -4.74 -21.71
N ASN A 120 13.19 -4.74 -23.05
CA ASN A 120 13.20 -3.51 -23.82
C ASN A 120 11.76 -3.01 -24.00
N GLY A 121 11.57 -1.71 -23.89
CA GLY A 121 10.29 -1.07 -24.19
C GLY A 121 10.44 0.33 -24.75
N GLU A 122 9.30 0.88 -25.16
CA GLU A 122 9.18 2.28 -25.57
C GLU A 122 8.23 3.00 -24.63
N LEU A 123 8.53 4.25 -24.26
CA LEU A 123 7.59 5.06 -23.51
C LEU A 123 6.44 5.49 -24.43
N ALA A 124 5.23 5.23 -23.99
CA ALA A 124 4.01 5.57 -24.70
C ALA A 124 3.08 6.39 -23.81
N ILE A 125 2.06 6.99 -24.41
CA ILE A 125 1.01 7.73 -23.73
C ILE A 125 -0.33 7.41 -24.36
N ASP A 126 -1.37 7.25 -23.54
CA ASP A 126 -2.74 7.05 -24.00
C ASP A 126 -3.74 7.65 -23.01
N LEU A 127 -5.02 7.75 -23.40
CA LEU A 127 -6.11 8.19 -22.54
C LEU A 127 -6.47 7.10 -21.54
N VAL A 128 -6.64 7.47 -20.28
CA VAL A 128 -7.14 6.60 -19.21
C VAL A 128 -8.32 7.27 -18.53
N THR A 129 -9.31 6.44 -18.20
CA THR A 129 -10.49 6.84 -17.44
C THR A 129 -10.42 6.27 -16.03
N VAL A 130 -10.74 7.11 -15.04
CA VAL A 130 -10.76 6.73 -13.62
C VAL A 130 -12.11 7.10 -12.99
N LYS A 131 -12.40 6.51 -11.82
CA LYS A 131 -13.57 6.83 -11.01
C LYS A 131 -13.17 7.66 -9.80
N SER A 132 -14.01 8.63 -9.43
CA SER A 132 -13.85 9.35 -8.16
C SER A 132 -14.09 8.40 -7.00
N ASN A 133 -13.35 8.57 -5.91
CA ASN A 133 -13.63 7.93 -4.63
C ASN A 133 -14.99 8.45 -4.12
N PRO A 134 -16.03 7.60 -4.04
CA PRO A 134 -17.37 8.03 -3.62
C PRO A 134 -17.40 8.53 -2.17
N ASP A 135 -16.44 8.10 -1.35
CA ASP A 135 -16.33 8.50 0.05
C ASP A 135 -15.88 9.96 0.18
N SER A 136 -15.28 10.51 -0.86
CA SER A 136 -14.73 11.86 -0.84
C SER A 136 -15.82 12.89 -1.02
N ASN A 137 -15.94 13.82 -0.06
CA ASN A 137 -16.77 15.03 -0.17
C ASN A 137 -16.17 16.08 -1.15
N GLY A 138 -15.33 15.64 -2.09
CA GLY A 138 -14.57 16.50 -3.01
C GLY A 138 -15.27 16.65 -4.37
N VAL A 139 -14.74 17.55 -5.21
CA VAL A 139 -15.23 17.68 -6.59
C VAL A 139 -14.85 16.43 -7.37
N PRO A 140 -15.78 15.74 -8.05
CA PRO A 140 -15.46 14.57 -8.85
C PRO A 140 -14.32 14.82 -9.83
N VAL A 141 -13.42 13.86 -9.99
CA VAL A 141 -12.29 13.99 -10.90
C VAL A 141 -12.77 14.07 -12.35
N VAL A 142 -12.21 15.02 -13.11
CA VAL A 142 -12.51 15.20 -14.53
C VAL A 142 -11.68 14.20 -15.33
N SER A 143 -12.32 13.34 -16.13
CA SER A 143 -11.68 12.23 -16.83
C SER A 143 -12.19 12.17 -18.29
N PRO A 144 -11.41 11.71 -19.29
CA PRO A 144 -10.10 11.05 -19.23
C PRO A 144 -8.89 12.00 -19.25
N HIS A 145 -7.76 11.52 -18.74
CA HIS A 145 -6.44 12.17 -18.85
C HIS A 145 -5.44 11.28 -19.58
N ARG A 146 -4.33 11.87 -20.04
CA ARG A 146 -3.24 11.14 -20.70
C ARG A 146 -2.25 10.59 -19.66
N TYR A 147 -1.95 9.30 -19.76
CA TYR A 147 -1.01 8.59 -18.88
C TYR A 147 0.13 8.00 -19.67
N ALA A 148 1.34 8.24 -19.18
CA ALA A 148 2.56 7.65 -19.68
C ALA A 148 2.71 6.23 -19.11
N PHE A 149 3.10 5.28 -19.95
CA PHE A 149 3.37 3.91 -19.55
C PHE A 149 4.42 3.29 -20.46
N GLY A 150 5.05 2.23 -19.96
CA GLY A 150 6.00 1.46 -20.71
C GLY A 150 5.33 0.47 -21.65
N CYS A 151 5.74 0.49 -22.92
CA CYS A 151 5.26 -0.42 -23.93
C CYS A 151 6.33 -1.51 -24.12
N ALA A 152 6.20 -2.63 -23.41
CA ALA A 152 7.17 -3.72 -23.46
C ALA A 152 7.16 -4.37 -24.85
N THR A 153 8.35 -4.51 -25.43
CA THR A 153 8.57 -5.05 -26.79
C THR A 153 9.20 -6.45 -26.76
N THR A 154 9.82 -6.82 -25.65
CA THR A 154 10.30 -8.18 -25.41
C THR A 154 9.12 -9.15 -25.37
N SER A 155 9.25 -10.32 -26.00
CA SER A 155 8.24 -11.39 -25.93
C SER A 155 8.22 -12.03 -24.54
N ASN A 156 7.07 -12.63 -24.18
CA ASN A 156 6.87 -13.36 -22.92
C ASN A 156 7.13 -12.51 -21.65
N PHE A 157 7.02 -11.18 -21.75
CA PHE A 157 7.31 -10.29 -20.62
C PHE A 157 6.23 -10.35 -19.51
N LEU A 158 5.10 -11.01 -19.80
CA LEU A 158 4.02 -11.30 -18.85
C LEU A 158 4.26 -12.59 -18.02
N SER A 159 5.35 -13.32 -18.27
CA SER A 159 5.62 -14.57 -17.55
C SER A 159 5.61 -14.37 -16.02
N GLY A 160 4.97 -15.30 -15.31
CA GLY A 160 4.80 -15.26 -13.86
C GLY A 160 3.67 -14.35 -13.35
N LEU A 161 3.12 -13.45 -14.18
CA LEU A 161 1.90 -12.73 -13.83
C LEU A 161 0.68 -13.65 -13.96
N PHE A 162 -0.39 -13.33 -13.25
CA PHE A 162 -1.63 -14.09 -13.33
C PHE A 162 -2.22 -14.12 -14.75
N GLU A 163 -3.01 -15.16 -15.02
CA GLU A 163 -3.61 -15.36 -16.34
C GLU A 163 -4.59 -14.23 -16.69
N GLY A 164 -4.32 -13.54 -17.80
CA GLY A 164 -5.08 -12.38 -18.25
C GLY A 164 -4.56 -11.04 -17.73
N ALA A 165 -3.42 -11.00 -17.04
CA ALA A 165 -2.66 -9.78 -16.85
C ALA A 165 -2.12 -9.28 -18.19
N GLU A 166 -2.25 -7.98 -18.45
CA GLU A 166 -1.70 -7.33 -19.65
C GLU A 166 -0.45 -6.50 -19.33
N GLY A 167 -0.10 -6.41 -18.05
CA GLY A 167 1.04 -5.68 -17.56
C GLY A 167 0.98 -5.42 -16.06
N VAL A 168 1.69 -4.38 -15.64
CA VAL A 168 1.90 -4.03 -14.23
C VAL A 168 1.62 -2.54 -14.02
N ALA A 169 0.98 -2.23 -12.91
CA ALA A 169 0.78 -0.88 -12.40
C ALA A 169 1.85 -0.59 -11.34
N GLY A 170 2.93 0.08 -11.76
CA GLY A 170 4.01 0.48 -10.87
C GLY A 170 3.64 1.67 -9.99
N LEU A 171 3.71 1.49 -8.67
CA LEU A 171 3.34 2.46 -7.64
C LEU A 171 4.56 3.03 -6.89
N GLY A 172 5.75 2.95 -7.50
CA GLY A 172 7.03 3.36 -6.90
C GLY A 172 7.02 4.78 -6.35
N ARG A 173 7.72 4.96 -5.22
CA ARG A 173 7.67 6.20 -4.44
C ARG A 173 8.43 7.38 -5.03
N SER A 174 9.41 7.15 -5.91
CA SER A 174 10.37 8.18 -6.32
C SER A 174 10.18 8.58 -7.79
N SER A 175 9.78 7.64 -8.63
CA SER A 175 9.59 7.90 -10.05
C SER A 175 8.45 8.88 -10.34
N TYR A 176 8.73 9.85 -11.22
CA TYR A 176 7.72 10.76 -11.75
C TYR A 176 6.69 10.03 -12.64
N LEU A 177 7.07 8.88 -13.19
CA LEU A 177 6.22 8.07 -14.05
C LEU A 177 5.45 6.99 -13.29
N SER A 178 5.59 6.88 -11.96
CA SER A 178 4.75 5.96 -11.20
C SER A 178 3.28 6.37 -11.30
N LEU A 179 2.38 5.39 -11.22
CA LEU A 179 0.94 5.65 -11.37
C LEU A 179 0.45 6.64 -10.30
N VAL A 180 0.98 6.52 -9.07
CA VAL A 180 0.67 7.44 -7.96
C VAL A 180 1.03 8.89 -8.33
N THR A 181 2.22 9.13 -8.86
CA THR A 181 2.67 10.47 -9.22
C THR A 181 1.90 11.04 -10.41
N GLN A 182 1.59 10.20 -11.42
CA GLN A 182 0.79 10.64 -12.57
C GLN A 182 -0.65 11.01 -12.16
N PHE A 183 -1.27 10.24 -11.27
CA PHE A 183 -2.59 10.60 -10.72
C PHE A 183 -2.54 11.89 -9.90
N ALA A 184 -1.54 12.03 -9.03
CA ALA A 184 -1.33 13.25 -8.25
C ALA A 184 -1.24 14.50 -9.14
N ILE A 185 -0.51 14.42 -10.26
CA ILE A 185 -0.29 15.57 -11.15
C ILE A 185 -1.53 15.85 -12.01
N ASN A 186 -2.09 14.85 -12.67
CA ASN A 186 -3.20 15.04 -13.61
C ASN A 186 -4.49 15.51 -12.90
N TYR A 187 -4.71 15.05 -11.66
CA TYR A 187 -5.93 15.35 -10.90
C TYR A 187 -5.69 16.33 -9.73
N ARG A 188 -4.48 16.87 -9.58
CA ARG A 188 -4.08 17.80 -8.50
C ARG A 188 -4.33 17.20 -7.10
N LEU A 189 -4.01 15.91 -6.96
CA LEU A 189 -4.15 15.17 -5.72
C LEU A 189 -2.82 15.12 -4.94
N PRO A 190 -2.86 14.97 -3.62
CA PRO A 190 -1.69 14.58 -2.83
C PRO A 190 -1.04 13.30 -3.37
N ARG A 191 0.30 13.19 -3.29
CA ARG A 191 1.01 11.91 -3.57
C ARG A 191 0.85 10.97 -2.38
N ILE A 192 -0.35 10.40 -2.27
CA ILE A 192 -0.79 9.47 -1.25
C ILE A 192 -1.57 8.36 -1.97
N PHE A 193 -1.35 7.11 -1.58
CA PHE A 193 -2.25 6.02 -1.93
C PHE A 193 -2.51 5.13 -0.71
N ALA A 194 -3.63 4.42 -0.67
CA ALA A 194 -3.94 3.48 0.39
C ALA A 194 -4.37 2.14 -0.18
N LEU A 195 -4.02 1.07 0.53
CA LEU A 195 -4.40 -0.31 0.24
C LEU A 195 -5.35 -0.78 1.33
N GLU A 196 -6.49 -1.32 0.91
CA GLU A 196 -7.40 -2.07 1.73
C GLU A 196 -7.45 -3.49 1.20
N LEU A 197 -6.85 -4.44 1.93
CA LEU A 197 -6.80 -5.85 1.59
C LEU A 197 -7.63 -6.63 2.62
N SER A 198 -8.93 -6.34 2.72
CA SER A 198 -9.80 -7.08 3.64
C SER A 198 -10.12 -8.45 3.03
N GLY A 199 -9.66 -9.53 3.68
CA GLY A 199 -9.88 -10.91 3.25
C GLY A 199 -11.33 -11.39 3.32
N GLY A 200 -12.28 -10.66 2.72
CA GLY A 200 -13.68 -11.06 2.63
C GLY A 200 -14.73 -9.96 2.36
N PHE A 201 -14.42 -8.67 2.50
CA PHE A 201 -15.43 -7.60 2.42
C PHE A 201 -15.27 -6.71 1.18
N SER A 202 -14.20 -5.93 1.13
CA SER A 202 -13.84 -5.12 -0.03
C SER A 202 -12.32 -5.03 -0.16
N ASN A 203 -11.81 -5.14 -1.38
CA ASN A 203 -10.40 -4.90 -1.65
C ASN A 203 -10.32 -3.68 -2.56
N ASN A 204 -9.69 -2.61 -2.09
CA ASN A 204 -9.64 -1.34 -2.79
C ASN A 204 -8.24 -0.74 -2.75
N VAL A 205 -7.88 -0.03 -3.81
CA VAL A 205 -6.76 0.91 -3.79
C VAL A 205 -7.27 2.32 -4.05
N TYR A 206 -6.87 3.23 -3.17
CA TYR A 206 -7.27 4.63 -3.20
C TYR A 206 -6.06 5.49 -3.57
N PHE A 207 -6.26 6.54 -4.36
CA PHE A 207 -5.23 7.54 -4.67
C PHE A 207 -5.72 8.94 -4.33
N GLY A 208 -4.83 9.77 -3.78
CA GLY A 208 -5.12 11.16 -3.41
C GLY A 208 -5.45 11.40 -1.94
N GLY A 209 -5.37 10.38 -1.09
CA GLY A 209 -5.68 10.50 0.34
C GLY A 209 -7.15 10.24 0.67
N GLY A 210 -7.46 10.16 1.97
CA GLY A 210 -8.81 9.94 2.48
C GLY A 210 -9.78 11.10 2.18
N PRO A 211 -11.07 10.96 2.55
CA PRO A 211 -11.63 9.97 3.47
C PRO A 211 -11.66 8.53 2.93
N TYR A 212 -11.66 7.56 3.86
CA TYR A 212 -11.73 6.12 3.59
C TYR A 212 -12.88 5.55 4.42
N ILE A 213 -14.07 5.45 3.83
CA ILE A 213 -15.27 5.06 4.56
C ILE A 213 -15.45 3.56 4.42
N HIS A 214 -15.47 2.86 5.55
CA HIS A 214 -15.76 1.44 5.56
C HIS A 214 -17.30 1.23 5.60
N PRO A 215 -17.87 0.37 4.72
CA PRO A 215 -19.33 0.19 4.62
C PRO A 215 -20.02 -0.18 5.94
N ASP A 216 -19.35 -0.99 6.77
CA ASP A 216 -19.90 -1.46 8.06
C ASP A 216 -19.90 -0.42 9.19
N PHE A 217 -19.34 0.78 8.99
CA PHE A 217 -19.32 1.87 9.98
C PHE A 217 -20.38 2.94 9.71
N SER A 218 -21.45 2.56 9.00
CA SER A 218 -22.53 3.45 8.58
C SER A 218 -23.47 3.94 9.70
N SER A 219 -23.19 3.66 10.98
CA SER A 219 -23.92 4.23 12.12
C SER A 219 -23.29 5.54 12.62
N GLU A 220 -23.77 6.65 12.07
CA GLU A 220 -23.95 8.00 12.67
C GLU A 220 -22.85 8.69 13.52
N SER A 221 -21.60 8.22 13.60
CA SER A 221 -20.54 9.02 14.26
C SER A 221 -19.15 8.85 13.62
N ASN A 222 -18.71 9.91 12.92
CA ASN A 222 -17.36 10.17 12.38
C ASN A 222 -16.64 9.00 11.69
N ILE A 223 -16.96 8.88 10.40
CA ILE A 223 -16.82 7.73 9.49
C ILE A 223 -15.41 7.65 8.84
N ASN A 224 -14.37 8.22 9.47
CA ASN A 224 -13.00 8.21 8.93
C ASN A 224 -12.07 7.29 9.72
N ARG A 225 -11.29 6.48 9.00
CA ARG A 225 -10.22 5.67 9.59
C ARG A 225 -9.27 6.54 10.40
N VAL A 226 -9.08 6.20 11.67
CA VAL A 226 -8.05 6.81 12.51
C VAL A 226 -6.72 6.10 12.22
N LEU A 227 -5.76 6.84 11.67
CA LEU A 227 -4.47 6.30 11.28
C LEU A 227 -3.38 6.73 12.26
N GLU A 228 -2.58 5.77 12.67
CA GLU A 228 -1.27 6.01 13.28
C GLU A 228 -0.19 5.97 12.21
N TYR A 229 0.92 6.66 12.45
CA TYR A 229 1.97 6.84 11.44
C TYR A 229 3.35 6.42 11.93
N THR A 230 4.12 5.79 11.06
CA THR A 230 5.56 5.55 11.21
C THR A 230 6.33 6.09 10.00
N PRO A 231 7.59 6.53 10.12
CA PRO A 231 8.35 7.02 8.97
C PRO A 231 8.60 5.94 7.91
N LEU A 232 8.50 6.32 6.64
CA LEU A 232 8.98 5.52 5.50
C LEU A 232 10.47 5.78 5.27
N LEU A 233 11.27 4.72 5.31
CA LEU A 233 12.71 4.75 5.05
C LEU A 233 13.01 4.61 3.55
N ILE A 234 14.19 5.07 3.14
CA ILE A 234 14.72 4.90 1.79
C ILE A 234 15.85 3.87 1.85
N ASN A 235 15.74 2.84 1.02
CA ASN A 235 16.84 1.93 0.74
C ASN A 235 17.68 2.50 -0.42
N PRO A 236 19.00 2.71 -0.24
CA PRO A 236 19.85 3.33 -1.28
C PRO A 236 20.00 2.47 -2.55
N LYS A 237 19.68 1.17 -2.50
CA LYS A 237 19.68 0.27 -3.67
C LYS A 237 18.29 -0.04 -4.21
N SER A 238 17.24 0.28 -3.45
CA SER A 238 15.83 0.09 -3.82
C SER A 238 15.01 1.34 -3.48
N SER A 239 15.29 2.44 -4.17
CA SER A 239 14.71 3.76 -3.85
C SER A 239 13.21 3.91 -4.17
N GLU A 240 12.63 2.95 -4.89
CA GLU A 240 11.19 2.93 -5.22
C GLU A 240 10.38 2.15 -4.18
N ASP A 241 11.02 1.23 -3.46
CA ASP A 241 10.40 0.36 -2.48
C ASP A 241 10.02 1.12 -1.18
N TYR A 242 9.07 0.55 -0.46
CA TYR A 242 8.55 1.10 0.80
C TYR A 242 9.14 0.35 2.00
N PHE A 243 10.09 0.99 2.69
CA PHE A 243 10.72 0.46 3.89
C PHE A 243 10.23 1.17 5.15
N VAL A 244 10.26 0.48 6.29
CA VAL A 244 9.89 1.01 7.61
C VAL A 244 10.99 0.73 8.64
N ASP A 245 11.06 1.54 9.69
CA ASP A 245 12.06 1.41 10.76
C ASP A 245 11.61 0.41 11.85
N LEU A 246 11.56 -0.87 11.50
CA LEU A 246 11.18 -1.92 12.46
C LEU A 246 12.26 -2.09 13.54
N LYS A 247 11.85 -2.09 14.81
CA LYS A 247 12.73 -2.28 15.98
C LYS A 247 12.61 -3.65 16.62
N SER A 248 11.43 -4.23 16.59
CA SER A 248 11.20 -5.61 17.01
C SER A 248 9.87 -6.12 16.48
N MET A 249 9.67 -7.42 16.60
CA MET A 249 8.37 -8.07 16.43
C MET A 249 7.93 -8.63 17.76
N GLN A 250 6.63 -8.56 18.05
CA GLN A 250 6.03 -9.28 19.16
C GLN A 250 4.97 -10.24 18.63
N ILE A 251 4.91 -11.44 19.20
CA ILE A 251 3.92 -12.45 18.89
C ILE A 251 3.23 -12.82 20.20
N HIS A 252 1.92 -12.62 20.27
CA HIS A 252 1.12 -12.80 21.50
C HIS A 252 1.78 -12.15 22.73
N GLY A 253 2.28 -10.91 22.58
CA GLY A 253 2.96 -10.14 23.62
C GLY A 253 4.41 -10.56 23.94
N LYS A 254 4.94 -11.62 23.32
CA LYS A 254 6.33 -12.04 23.49
C LYS A 254 7.22 -11.45 22.40
N THR A 255 8.31 -10.79 22.80
CA THR A 255 9.29 -10.23 21.85
C THR A 255 10.08 -11.33 21.17
N VAL A 256 10.16 -11.27 19.84
CA VAL A 256 10.98 -12.18 19.04
C VAL A 256 12.45 -11.79 19.17
N PRO A 257 13.36 -12.72 19.52
CA PRO A 257 14.79 -12.44 19.60
C PRO A 257 15.40 -12.31 18.20
N ILE A 258 15.48 -11.07 17.70
CA ILE A 258 16.04 -10.75 16.38
C ILE A 258 17.39 -10.06 16.54
N ASP A 259 18.41 -10.51 15.80
CA ASP A 259 19.66 -9.78 15.70
C ASP A 259 19.43 -8.45 14.96
N THR A 260 19.65 -7.35 15.67
CA THR A 260 19.40 -5.98 15.19
C THR A 260 20.09 -5.63 13.88
N LYS A 261 21.16 -6.34 13.49
CA LYS A 261 21.83 -6.15 12.19
C LYS A 261 20.91 -6.40 11.01
N PHE A 262 19.92 -7.29 11.15
CA PHE A 262 18.97 -7.60 10.10
C PHE A 262 17.85 -6.54 9.99
N LEU A 263 17.56 -5.85 11.08
CA LEU A 263 16.53 -4.80 11.12
C LEU A 263 17.00 -3.48 10.48
N SER A 264 18.31 -3.27 10.38
CA SER A 264 18.88 -2.06 9.81
C SER A 264 19.17 -2.24 8.32
N ILE A 265 18.92 -1.19 7.52
CA ILE A 265 19.34 -1.15 6.12
C ILE A 265 20.81 -0.77 6.05
N ASN A 266 21.65 -1.63 5.46
CA ASN A 266 23.03 -1.29 5.16
C ASN A 266 23.08 -0.14 4.14
N LYS A 267 23.68 0.99 4.53
CA LYS A 267 23.69 2.21 3.70
C LYS A 267 24.51 2.09 2.40
N VAL A 268 25.38 1.10 2.29
CA VAL A 268 26.24 0.88 1.10
C VAL A 268 25.65 -0.18 0.19
N THR A 269 25.29 -1.33 0.76
CA THR A 269 24.81 -2.49 -0.02
C THR A 269 23.30 -2.54 -0.17
N GLY A 270 22.55 -1.79 0.63
CA GLY A 270 21.09 -1.87 0.69
C GLY A 270 20.55 -3.14 1.34
N ILE A 271 21.42 -4.01 1.87
CA ILE A 271 21.00 -5.28 2.48
C ILE A 271 20.40 -5.05 3.88
N GLY A 272 19.34 -5.77 4.20
CA GLY A 272 18.66 -5.74 5.50
C GLY A 272 17.38 -4.90 5.49
N GLY A 273 16.87 -4.61 6.68
CA GLY A 273 15.67 -3.79 6.88
C GLY A 273 14.35 -4.54 6.66
N THR A 274 13.27 -3.76 6.72
CA THR A 274 11.90 -4.23 6.59
C THR A 274 11.19 -3.51 5.44
N LYS A 275 10.78 -4.28 4.42
CA LYS A 275 10.04 -3.81 3.24
C LYS A 275 8.57 -4.23 3.33
N ILE A 276 7.67 -3.43 2.77
CA ILE A 276 6.26 -3.81 2.54
C ILE A 276 6.09 -4.13 1.05
N ASP A 277 5.57 -5.32 0.74
CA ASP A 277 5.44 -5.78 -0.64
C ASP A 277 4.28 -6.77 -0.82
N ILE A 278 3.28 -6.36 -1.61
CA ILE A 278 2.09 -7.18 -1.90
C ILE A 278 2.29 -8.19 -3.03
N GLN A 279 3.44 -8.18 -3.72
CA GLN A 279 3.86 -9.29 -4.57
C GLN A 279 4.26 -10.51 -3.76
N THR A 280 4.57 -10.32 -2.48
CA THR A 280 4.86 -11.39 -1.54
C THR A 280 3.56 -11.75 -0.81
N PRO A 281 2.95 -12.93 -1.04
CA PRO A 281 1.64 -13.23 -0.46
C PRO A 281 1.67 -13.37 1.06
N TYR A 282 2.77 -13.89 1.61
CA TYR A 282 2.96 -14.16 3.04
C TYR A 282 4.25 -13.49 3.52
N THR A 283 4.26 -12.96 4.74
CA THR A 283 5.47 -12.32 5.28
C THR A 283 6.66 -13.28 5.23
N THR A 284 7.72 -12.85 4.55
CA THR A 284 8.92 -13.64 4.30
C THR A 284 10.07 -13.10 5.15
N LEU A 285 10.76 -14.01 5.84
CA LEU A 285 11.76 -13.68 6.85
C LEU A 285 13.09 -14.35 6.52
N GLU A 286 14.22 -13.66 6.74
CA GLU A 286 15.53 -14.30 6.79
C GLU A 286 15.50 -15.48 7.78
N THR A 287 16.18 -16.58 7.43
CA THR A 287 16.05 -17.87 8.12
C THR A 287 16.23 -17.79 9.64
N SER A 288 17.17 -17.00 10.16
CA SER A 288 17.35 -16.87 11.61
C SER A 288 16.17 -16.16 12.29
N ILE A 289 15.60 -15.15 11.63
CA ILE A 289 14.38 -14.45 12.08
C ILE A 289 13.18 -15.39 12.00
N TYR A 290 13.04 -16.12 10.89
CA TYR A 290 11.99 -17.12 10.69
C TYR A 290 11.98 -18.14 11.84
N ASN A 291 13.14 -18.74 12.13
CA ASN A 291 13.27 -19.72 13.20
C ASN A 291 12.93 -19.14 14.58
N ALA A 292 13.32 -17.89 14.85
CA ALA A 292 12.94 -17.20 16.08
C ALA A 292 11.42 -16.98 16.19
N VAL A 293 10.77 -16.57 15.10
CA VAL A 293 9.31 -16.42 15.01
C VAL A 293 8.60 -17.76 15.27
N ILE A 294 9.00 -18.83 14.56
CA ILE A 294 8.40 -20.17 14.74
C ILE A 294 8.61 -20.68 16.17
N LYS A 295 9.76 -20.41 16.79
CA LYS A 295 10.02 -20.76 18.18
C LYS A 295 9.04 -20.07 19.13
N VAL A 296 8.82 -18.77 18.97
CA VAL A 296 7.87 -18.02 19.82
C VAL A 296 6.44 -18.54 19.66
N TYR A 297 5.99 -18.82 18.42
CA TYR A 297 4.69 -19.46 18.18
C TYR A 297 4.59 -20.83 18.83
N THR A 298 5.63 -21.65 18.75
CA THR A 298 5.66 -22.98 19.35
C THR A 298 5.56 -22.91 20.88
N GLU A 299 6.22 -21.94 21.50
CA GLU A 299 6.15 -21.72 22.95
C GLU A 299 4.76 -21.21 23.38
N TRP A 300 4.16 -20.30 22.61
CA TRP A 300 2.79 -19.85 22.83
C TRP A 300 1.77 -21.00 22.67
N ALA A 301 1.90 -21.80 21.61
CA ALA A 301 1.03 -22.95 21.39
C ALA A 301 1.08 -23.95 22.55
N LYS A 302 2.26 -24.19 23.11
CA LYS A 302 2.43 -25.03 24.31
C LYS A 302 1.75 -24.44 25.54
N SER A 303 1.83 -23.13 25.77
CA SER A 303 1.18 -22.51 26.94
C SER A 303 -0.35 -22.54 26.86
N GLU A 304 -0.90 -22.54 25.64
CA GLU A 304 -2.35 -22.58 25.40
C GLU A 304 -2.89 -24.01 25.18
N ASN A 305 -2.06 -25.05 25.34
CA ASN A 305 -2.41 -26.45 25.05
C ASN A 305 -2.90 -26.67 23.59
N ILE A 306 -2.40 -25.89 22.65
CA ILE A 306 -2.72 -25.99 21.22
C ILE A 306 -1.99 -27.19 20.62
N THR A 307 -2.73 -28.02 19.88
CA THR A 307 -2.19 -29.24 19.29
C THR A 307 -1.49 -28.94 17.96
N VAL A 308 -0.20 -29.28 17.87
CA VAL A 308 0.58 -29.23 16.62
C VAL A 308 0.11 -30.33 15.67
N VAL A 309 0.01 -30.03 14.38
CA VAL A 309 -0.32 -30.99 13.32
C VAL A 309 0.74 -30.97 12.21
N ALA A 310 0.60 -31.87 11.24
CA ALA A 310 1.50 -31.90 10.09
C ALA A 310 1.53 -30.55 9.37
N ALA A 311 2.73 -30.13 8.97
CA ALA A 311 2.94 -28.92 8.19
C ALA A 311 2.23 -29.00 6.83
N VAL A 312 1.69 -27.87 6.38
CA VAL A 312 1.07 -27.74 5.06
C VAL A 312 1.82 -26.67 4.28
N SER A 313 2.44 -27.07 3.17
CA SER A 313 3.19 -26.17 2.30
C SER A 313 2.36 -24.94 1.89
N PRO A 314 2.93 -23.73 1.90
CA PRO A 314 4.35 -23.40 2.13
C PRO A 314 4.75 -23.25 3.62
N PHE A 315 3.83 -23.50 4.56
CA PHE A 315 4.06 -23.25 5.98
C PHE A 315 4.69 -24.46 6.67
N THR A 316 5.58 -24.22 7.64
CA THR A 316 6.25 -25.30 8.38
C THR A 316 5.74 -25.50 9.80
N SER A 317 4.81 -24.66 10.28
CA SER A 317 4.23 -24.77 11.62
C SER A 317 2.72 -24.61 11.55
N CYS A 318 2.00 -25.68 11.90
CA CYS A 318 0.55 -25.78 11.78
C CYS A 318 -0.06 -26.39 13.03
N TYR A 319 -1.30 -25.98 13.31
CA TYR A 319 -2.04 -26.30 14.51
C TYR A 319 -3.45 -26.78 14.17
N LYS A 320 -3.99 -27.64 15.04
CA LYS A 320 -5.36 -28.14 14.92
C LYS A 320 -6.34 -27.01 15.25
N SER A 321 -7.21 -26.65 14.31
CA SER A 321 -8.16 -25.53 14.45
C SER A 321 -9.01 -25.63 15.71
N SER A 322 -9.51 -26.83 16.03
CA SER A 322 -10.40 -27.06 17.18
C SER A 322 -9.72 -26.89 18.55
N THR A 323 -8.40 -26.64 18.58
CA THR A 323 -7.64 -26.41 19.81
C THR A 323 -7.15 -24.97 19.93
N LEU A 324 -7.40 -24.15 18.92
CA LEU A 324 -7.08 -22.72 18.98
C LEU A 324 -8.03 -22.02 19.97
N PRO A 325 -7.53 -21.02 20.72
CA PRO A 325 -8.39 -20.17 21.52
C PRO A 325 -9.50 -19.52 20.70
N SER A 326 -10.72 -19.48 21.23
CA SER A 326 -11.90 -18.95 20.52
C SER A 326 -11.80 -17.47 20.14
N TRP A 327 -10.98 -16.68 20.85
CA TRP A 327 -10.74 -15.27 20.52
C TRP A 327 -9.91 -15.07 19.24
N LEU A 328 -9.32 -16.14 18.69
CA LEU A 328 -8.69 -16.14 17.36
C LEU A 328 -9.69 -16.37 16.23
N GLU A 329 -10.92 -16.77 16.53
CA GLU A 329 -11.96 -16.90 15.50
C GLU A 329 -12.40 -15.50 15.02
N SER A 330 -12.54 -15.37 13.70
CA SER A 330 -13.05 -14.15 13.08
C SER A 330 -14.46 -13.87 13.58
N GLY A 331 -14.72 -12.66 14.11
CA GLY A 331 -16.03 -12.25 14.61
C GLY A 331 -16.09 -12.02 16.12
N PHE A 332 -15.00 -12.27 16.86
CA PHE A 332 -14.92 -11.82 18.25
C PHE A 332 -14.70 -10.29 18.31
N PRO A 333 -15.49 -9.55 19.12
CA PRO A 333 -15.47 -8.09 19.14
C PRO A 333 -14.14 -7.48 19.65
N ILE A 334 -13.35 -8.25 20.39
CA ILE A 334 -12.07 -7.83 20.96
C ILE A 334 -11.13 -9.03 20.84
N SER A 335 -10.14 -8.93 19.95
CA SER A 335 -9.03 -9.90 19.89
C SER A 335 -7.74 -9.19 20.27
N PRO A 336 -6.95 -9.74 21.20
CA PRO A 336 -5.63 -9.19 21.49
C PRO A 336 -4.76 -9.24 20.23
N PRO A 337 -3.78 -8.33 20.10
CA PRO A 337 -2.88 -8.33 18.98
C PRO A 337 -2.09 -9.64 18.97
N SER A 338 -2.22 -10.40 17.88
CA SER A 338 -1.50 -11.66 17.72
C SER A 338 -0.09 -11.41 17.21
N LEU A 339 0.10 -10.35 16.42
CA LEU A 339 1.37 -9.88 15.92
C LEU A 339 1.47 -8.35 16.09
N SER A 340 2.63 -7.86 16.51
CA SER A 340 2.94 -6.43 16.54
C SER A 340 4.26 -6.15 15.84
N PHE A 341 4.24 -5.22 14.89
CA PHE A 341 5.43 -4.61 14.32
C PHE A 341 5.77 -3.36 15.13
N VAL A 342 6.86 -3.41 15.90
CA VAL A 342 7.24 -2.33 16.82
C VAL A 342 8.15 -1.34 16.11
N PHE A 343 7.78 -0.07 16.11
CA PHE A 343 8.54 1.06 15.56
C PHE A 343 9.09 1.95 16.71
N PRO A 344 9.92 2.97 16.43
CA PRO A 344 10.52 3.80 17.49
C PRO A 344 9.53 4.52 18.41
N LYS A 345 8.32 4.86 17.90
CA LYS A 345 7.36 5.71 18.61
C LYS A 345 6.00 5.05 18.86
N ASN A 346 5.71 3.98 18.15
CA ASN A 346 4.43 3.28 18.16
C ASN A 346 4.63 1.86 17.65
N GLN A 347 3.53 1.11 17.55
CA GLN A 347 3.54 -0.24 17.00
C GLN A 347 2.30 -0.44 16.12
N TRP A 348 2.46 -1.15 15.03
CA TRP A 348 1.34 -1.61 14.23
C TRP A 348 0.93 -3.00 14.70
N ASN A 349 -0.25 -3.07 15.30
CA ASN A 349 -0.83 -4.33 15.73
C ASN A 349 -1.62 -4.98 14.59
N VAL A 350 -1.57 -6.31 14.55
CA VAL A 350 -2.26 -7.17 13.59
C VAL A 350 -3.01 -8.21 14.43
N ALA A 351 -4.28 -8.42 14.10
CA ALA A 351 -5.14 -9.43 14.73
C ALA A 351 -5.64 -10.39 13.65
N TRP A 352 -5.78 -11.68 13.99
CA TRP A 352 -6.32 -12.75 13.12
C TRP A 352 -5.54 -13.12 11.85
N TRP A 353 -4.64 -12.25 11.37
CA TRP A 353 -3.93 -12.42 10.10
C TRP A 353 -2.55 -13.09 10.19
N ASP A 354 -2.19 -13.54 11.39
CA ASP A 354 -0.92 -14.21 11.64
C ASP A 354 -1.01 -15.74 11.56
N LEU A 355 -2.23 -16.30 11.70
CA LEU A 355 -2.56 -17.69 11.43
C LEU A 355 -3.46 -17.80 10.20
N PHE A 356 -3.00 -18.52 9.17
CA PHE A 356 -3.74 -18.76 7.95
C PHE A 356 -4.58 -20.04 8.06
N LYS A 357 -5.90 -19.93 7.87
CA LYS A 357 -6.80 -21.09 7.79
C LYS A 357 -6.59 -21.82 6.47
N VAL A 358 -5.90 -22.96 6.52
CA VAL A 358 -5.67 -23.81 5.34
C VAL A 358 -6.94 -24.57 4.97
N ASN A 359 -7.63 -25.09 5.99
CA ASN A 359 -8.94 -25.74 5.89
C ASN A 359 -9.63 -25.73 7.27
N ASP A 360 -10.79 -26.36 7.41
CA ASP A 360 -11.53 -26.37 8.67
C ASP A 360 -10.78 -27.03 9.84
N ALA A 361 -9.86 -27.96 9.56
CA ALA A 361 -9.13 -28.69 10.59
C ALA A 361 -7.75 -28.10 10.93
N VAL A 362 -7.18 -27.26 10.05
CA VAL A 362 -5.78 -26.81 10.16
C VAL A 362 -5.63 -25.30 9.94
N HIS A 363 -4.97 -24.64 10.88
CA HIS A 363 -4.38 -23.30 10.71
C HIS A 363 -2.87 -23.37 10.73
N CYS A 364 -2.18 -22.54 9.97
CA CYS A 364 -0.73 -22.49 9.93
C CYS A 364 -0.20 -21.08 10.18
N VAL A 365 0.98 -20.98 10.77
CA VAL A 365 1.68 -19.70 10.96
C VAL A 365 2.00 -19.10 9.59
N ALA A 366 1.46 -17.91 9.32
CA ALA A 366 1.44 -17.28 8.00
C ALA A 366 2.77 -16.57 7.61
N PHE A 367 3.90 -17.20 7.94
CA PHE A 367 5.24 -16.73 7.63
C PHE A 367 6.00 -17.76 6.80
N VAL A 368 6.92 -17.31 5.96
CA VAL A 368 7.74 -18.17 5.07
C VAL A 368 9.23 -17.89 5.28
N ASP A 369 10.04 -18.93 5.23
CA ASP A 369 11.51 -18.82 5.25
C ASP A 369 12.02 -18.29 3.91
N GLY A 370 12.62 -17.09 3.94
CA GLY A 370 13.23 -16.40 2.80
C GLY A 370 14.67 -16.80 2.52
N GLY A 371 15.23 -17.74 3.29
CA GLY A 371 16.59 -18.24 3.15
C GLY A 371 17.63 -17.41 3.91
N LEU A 372 18.89 -17.83 3.77
CA LEU A 372 20.02 -17.36 4.59
C LEU A 372 20.57 -15.98 4.19
N LYS A 373 20.31 -15.54 2.95
CA LYS A 373 20.91 -14.31 2.38
C LYS A 373 19.92 -13.52 1.52
N PRO A 374 18.70 -13.22 2.01
CA PRO A 374 17.80 -12.35 1.26
C PRO A 374 18.36 -10.92 1.23
N LEU A 375 18.06 -10.17 0.17
CA LEU A 375 18.45 -8.76 0.09
C LEU A 375 17.76 -7.92 1.17
N THR A 376 16.48 -8.20 1.43
CA THR A 376 15.70 -7.59 2.52
C THR A 376 15.41 -8.66 3.56
N SER A 377 15.73 -8.38 4.83
CA SER A 377 15.61 -9.40 5.89
C SER A 377 14.18 -9.72 6.29
N ILE A 378 13.27 -8.74 6.18
CA ILE A 378 11.84 -8.92 6.48
C ILE A 378 11.04 -8.27 5.36
N VAL A 379 10.23 -9.06 4.66
CA VAL A 379 9.27 -8.56 3.67
C VAL A 379 7.87 -8.80 4.21
N ILE A 380 7.21 -7.75 4.68
CA ILE A 380 5.81 -7.80 5.14
C ILE A 380 4.93 -8.01 3.90
N GLY A 381 4.33 -9.19 3.83
CA GLY A 381 3.51 -9.64 2.71
C GLY A 381 2.03 -9.28 2.86
N ALA A 382 1.27 -9.53 1.78
CA ALA A 382 -0.14 -9.16 1.69
C ALA A 382 -1.03 -9.78 2.78
N ALA A 383 -0.75 -11.01 3.23
CA ALA A 383 -1.57 -11.71 4.21
C ALA A 383 -1.72 -10.97 5.54
N GLN A 384 -0.71 -10.20 5.96
CA GLN A 384 -0.73 -9.44 7.22
C GLN A 384 -1.26 -8.01 7.06
N ILE A 385 -1.60 -7.58 5.84
CA ILE A 385 -2.01 -6.21 5.54
C ILE A 385 -3.54 -6.13 5.56
N GLY A 386 -4.11 -5.39 6.51
CA GLY A 386 -5.52 -5.00 6.49
C GLY A 386 -5.71 -3.69 5.73
N PHE A 387 -5.30 -2.58 6.36
CA PHE A 387 -5.31 -1.25 5.75
C PHE A 387 -3.96 -0.54 5.96
N LEU A 388 -3.40 0.01 4.89
CA LEU A 388 -2.18 0.83 4.91
C LEU A 388 -2.33 2.07 4.02
N GLU A 389 -1.92 3.24 4.51
CA GLU A 389 -1.80 4.48 3.75
C GLU A 389 -0.33 4.81 3.52
N PHE A 390 0.09 4.99 2.29
CA PHE A 390 1.43 5.41 1.91
C PHE A 390 1.42 6.90 1.57
N ASP A 391 1.75 7.73 2.56
CA ASP A 391 1.90 9.17 2.38
C ASP A 391 3.34 9.48 1.96
N ILE A 392 3.55 9.41 0.64
CA ILE A 392 4.86 9.60 0.00
C ILE A 392 5.35 11.03 0.23
N SER A 393 4.44 12.00 0.19
CA SER A 393 4.76 13.44 0.34
C SER A 393 5.35 13.74 1.71
N ARG A 394 4.83 13.11 2.77
CA ARG A 394 5.31 13.27 4.14
C ARG A 394 6.24 12.14 4.60
N SER A 395 6.62 11.22 3.68
CA SER A 395 7.49 10.06 3.95
C SER A 395 7.05 9.28 5.19
N ARG A 396 5.78 8.88 5.25
CA ARG A 396 5.21 8.13 6.37
C ARG A 396 4.20 7.08 5.89
N LEU A 397 4.12 6.00 6.63
CA LEU A 397 3.16 4.93 6.46
C LEU A 397 2.09 5.08 7.55
N GLY A 398 0.85 5.28 7.14
CA GLY A 398 -0.34 5.20 7.98
C GLY A 398 -0.84 3.77 8.09
N PHE A 399 -1.24 3.36 9.27
CA PHE A 399 -1.86 2.05 9.52
C PHE A 399 -2.99 2.21 10.54
N MET A 400 -3.94 1.28 10.50
CA MET A 400 -4.97 1.17 11.52
C MET A 400 -4.53 0.20 12.60
N GLN A 401 -4.87 0.51 13.84
CA GLN A 401 -4.92 -0.51 14.87
C GLN A 401 -6.09 -1.46 14.57
N PRO A 402 -5.99 -2.75 14.92
CA PRO A 402 -7.16 -3.62 14.91
C PRO A 402 -8.18 -2.94 15.82
N ASN A 403 -9.45 -2.89 15.39
CA ASN A 403 -10.50 -2.23 16.16
C ASN A 403 -10.58 -2.90 17.55
N TYR A 404 -9.92 -2.29 18.54
CA TYR A 404 -10.42 -2.33 19.88
C TYR A 404 -11.72 -1.57 19.78
N MET A 405 -12.87 -2.20 20.04
CA MET A 405 -14.01 -1.42 20.50
C MET A 405 -13.61 -0.77 21.82
N SER A 406 -12.92 0.36 21.73
CA SER A 406 -12.55 1.20 22.85
C SER A 406 -13.78 2.07 23.15
N GLY A 407 -14.55 1.65 24.16
CA GLY A 407 -15.80 2.30 24.61
C GLY A 407 -17.01 1.77 23.84
N PHE A 408 -17.98 1.11 24.46
CA PHE A 408 -18.66 1.44 25.71
C PHE A 408 -19.00 0.22 26.56
#